data_AF-A0A1Q3N9H9-F1
#
_entry.id   AF-A0A1Q3N9H9-F1
#
_cell.length_a   1.000
_cell.length_b   1.000
_cell.length_c   1.000
_cell.angle_alpha   90.00
_cell.angle_beta   90.00
_cell.angle_gamma   90.00
#
_symmetry.space_group_name_H-M   'P 1'
#
loop_
_entity.id
_entity.type
_entity.pdbx_description
1 polymer ?
#
loop_
_entity_poly.entity_id
_entity_poly.type
_entity_poly.pdbx_seq_one_letter_code
_entity_poly.pdbx_strand_id
1 'polypeptide(L)'
;DRTLNTMQDESTALPDVNDRATQEEEFAIELRTRDRERKLIRKIEQSIEAIQNEDYGFCETCGIEIGLRRLEARPTATLCIDCKTLAEIKEKQNNG
;
A
#
# COMPACT_ATOMS: atom_id res chain seq x y z
N ASP A 1 -14.10 0.21 10.82
CA ASP A 1 -14.99 0.64 11.91
C ASP A 1 -14.40 1.61 12.91
N ARG A 2 -13.17 1.44 13.41
CA ARG A 2 -12.63 2.38 14.41
C ARG A 2 -12.45 3.82 13.90
N THR A 3 -11.95 4.01 12.68
CA THR A 3 -11.73 5.34 12.08
C THR A 3 -13.00 6.07 11.65
N LEU A 4 -14.05 5.35 11.22
CA LEU A 4 -15.37 5.94 10.99
C LEU A 4 -15.96 6.46 12.29
N ASN A 5 -15.81 5.72 13.38
CA ASN A 5 -16.25 6.15 14.71
C ASN A 5 -15.40 7.32 15.22
N THR A 6 -14.07 7.32 15.03
CA THR A 6 -13.22 8.46 15.41
C THR A 6 -13.56 9.72 14.61
N MET A 7 -13.77 9.61 13.29
CA MET A 7 -14.24 10.73 12.47
C MET A 7 -15.64 11.23 12.86
N GLN A 8 -16.53 10.33 13.28
CA GLN A 8 -17.87 10.71 13.75
C GLN A 8 -17.84 11.32 15.16
N ASP A 9 -17.06 10.78 16.09
CA ASP A 9 -16.94 11.27 17.45
C ASP A 9 -16.18 12.61 17.50
N GLU A 10 -15.09 12.79 16.75
CA GLU A 10 -14.39 14.08 16.66
C GLU A 10 -15.21 15.15 15.93
N SER A 11 -16.11 14.76 15.02
CA SER A 11 -17.06 15.70 14.40
C SER A 11 -18.10 16.26 15.38
N THR A 12 -18.29 15.65 16.55
CA THR A 12 -19.17 16.17 17.61
C THR A 12 -18.51 17.25 18.48
N ALA A 13 -17.18 17.35 18.46
CA ALA A 13 -16.44 18.46 19.05
C ALA A 13 -16.09 19.46 17.94
N LEU A 14 -16.94 20.47 17.75
CA LEU A 14 -16.71 21.51 16.74
C LEU A 14 -15.35 22.19 17.03
N PRO A 15 -14.37 22.12 16.11
CA PRO A 15 -13.06 22.74 16.33
C PRO A 15 -13.23 24.23 16.54
N ASP A 16 -12.46 24.81 17.45
CA ASP A 16 -12.34 26.25 17.47
C ASP A 16 -11.59 26.75 16.22
N VAL A 17 -11.62 28.06 15.99
CA VAL A 17 -11.00 28.66 14.80
C VAL A 17 -9.48 28.49 14.73
N ASN A 18 -8.81 28.28 15.86
CA ASN A 18 -7.36 28.07 15.94
C ASN A 18 -7.01 26.60 15.69
N ASP A 19 -7.82 25.66 16.17
CA ASP A 19 -7.57 24.21 16.07
C ASP A 19 -7.96 23.62 14.70
N ARG A 20 -8.82 24.31 13.95
CA ARG A 20 -9.34 23.82 12.65
C ARG A 20 -8.23 23.46 11.66
N ALA A 21 -7.18 24.29 11.57
CA ALA A 21 -6.09 24.05 10.63
C ALA A 21 -5.31 22.76 10.95
N THR A 22 -5.07 22.49 12.23
CA THR A 22 -4.37 21.28 12.69
C THR A 22 -5.22 20.03 12.46
N GLN A 23 -6.50 20.09 12.80
CA GLN A 23 -7.40 18.95 12.60
C GLN A 23 -7.58 18.58 11.11
N GLU A 24 -7.70 19.57 10.22
CA GLU A 24 -7.79 19.33 8.78
C GLU A 24 -6.53 18.64 8.21
N GLU A 25 -5.35 19.02 8.70
CA GLU A 25 -4.09 18.38 8.32
C GLU A 25 -4.02 16.93 8.80
N GLU A 26 -4.38 16.68 10.05
CA GLU A 26 -4.41 15.34 10.64
C GLU A 26 -5.36 14.42 9.87
N PHE A 27 -6.58 14.87 9.56
CA PHE A 27 -7.52 14.10 8.74
C PHE A 27 -6.98 13.82 7.33
N ALA A 28 -6.30 14.78 6.71
CA ALA A 28 -5.71 14.57 5.38
C ALA A 28 -4.62 13.50 5.39
N ILE A 29 -3.79 13.46 6.44
CA ILE A 29 -2.76 12.44 6.63
C ILE A 29 -3.39 11.06 6.89
N GLU A 30 -4.40 11.00 7.75
CA GLU A 30 -5.11 9.77 8.09
C GLU A 30 -5.78 9.17 6.84
N LEU A 31 -6.50 9.99 6.07
CA LEU A 31 -7.19 9.54 4.86
C LEU A 31 -6.22 8.94 3.84
N ARG A 32 -5.07 9.60 3.61
CA ARG A 32 -4.02 9.09 2.71
C ARG A 32 -3.42 7.77 3.21
N THR A 33 -3.23 7.65 4.52
CA THR A 33 -2.68 6.44 5.15
C THR A 33 -3.65 5.27 4.99
N ARG A 34 -4.92 5.50 5.28
CA ARG A 34 -6.00 4.51 5.11
C ARG A 34 -6.12 4.03 3.66
N ASP A 35 -6.00 4.93 2.69
CA ASP A 35 -6.04 4.56 1.27
C ASP A 35 -4.84 3.67 0.87
N ARG A 36 -3.66 3.90 1.46
CA ARG A 36 -2.48 3.04 1.28
C ARG A 36 -2.69 1.67 1.90
N GLU A 37 -3.23 1.61 3.12
CA GLU A 37 -3.55 0.36 3.82
C GLU A 37 -4.58 -0.47 3.05
N ARG A 38 -5.65 0.16 2.55
CA ARG A 38 -6.66 -0.52 1.72
C ARG A 38 -6.05 -1.13 0.47
N LYS A 39 -5.14 -0.41 -0.20
CA LYS A 39 -4.40 -0.94 -1.36
C LYS A 39 -3.47 -2.10 -0.97
N LEU A 40 -2.86 -2.05 0.21
CA LEU A 40 -2.01 -3.13 0.72
C LEU A 40 -2.82 -4.38 1.02
N ILE A 41 -3.99 -4.26 1.65
CA ILE A 41 -4.90 -5.39 1.92
C ILE A 41 -5.24 -6.13 0.61
N ARG A 42 -5.60 -5.39 -0.44
CA ARG A 42 -5.87 -5.99 -1.76
C ARG A 42 -4.67 -6.75 -2.33
N LYS A 43 -3.44 -6.24 -2.14
CA LYS A 43 -2.23 -6.94 -2.58
C LYS A 43 -1.97 -8.23 -1.79
N ILE A 44 -2.31 -8.23 -0.51
CA ILE A 44 -2.24 -9.43 0.34
C ILE A 44 -3.26 -10.47 -0.15
N GLU A 45 -4.50 -10.06 -0.41
CA GLU A 45 -5.54 -10.95 -0.98
C GLU A 45 -5.08 -11.58 -2.30
N GLN A 46 -4.51 -10.79 -3.21
CA GLN A 46 -3.94 -11.28 -4.46
C GLN A 46 -2.79 -12.28 -4.24
N SER A 47 -1.94 -12.05 -3.24
CA SER A 47 -0.84 -12.96 -2.91
C SER A 47 -1.36 -14.29 -2.36
N ILE A 48 -2.42 -14.25 -1.55
CA ILE A 48 -3.10 -15.46 -1.05
C ILE A 48 -3.74 -16.24 -2.21
N GLU A 49 -4.39 -15.56 -3.14
CA GLU A 49 -4.96 -16.19 -4.34
C GLU A 49 -3.88 -16.85 -5.21
N ALA A 50 -2.74 -16.18 -5.42
CA ALA A 50 -1.60 -16.77 -6.14
C ALA A 50 -1.05 -18.03 -5.45
N ILE A 51 -1.05 -18.07 -4.11
CA ILE A 51 -0.65 -19.26 -3.35
C ILE A 51 -1.64 -20.41 -3.59
N GLN A 52 -2.94 -20.12 -3.61
CA GLN A 52 -3.98 -21.13 -3.87
C GLN A 52 -3.89 -21.70 -5.30
N ASN A 53 -3.45 -20.87 -6.25
CA ASN A 53 -3.27 -21.26 -7.65
C ASN A 53 -1.88 -21.88 -7.95
N GLU A 54 -1.02 -22.06 -6.94
CA GLU A 54 0.35 -22.57 -7.08
C GLU A 54 1.30 -21.71 -7.94
N ASP A 55 0.92 -20.46 -8.23
CA ASP A 55 1.70 -19.50 -9.04
C ASP A 55 2.52 -18.51 -8.18
N TYR A 56 2.50 -18.66 -6.86
CA TYR A 56 3.19 -17.77 -5.94
C TYR A 56 4.71 -17.93 -5.99
N GLY A 57 5.42 -16.79 -5.94
CA GLY A 57 6.88 -16.75 -5.86
C GLY A 57 7.60 -16.67 -7.20
N PHE A 58 6.87 -16.46 -8.31
CA PHE A 58 7.46 -16.21 -9.62
C PHE A 58 7.26 -14.76 -10.06
N CYS A 59 8.21 -14.26 -10.84
CA CYS A 59 8.16 -12.91 -11.40
C CYS A 59 7.15 -12.84 -12.53
N GLU A 60 6.16 -11.96 -12.43
CA GLU A 60 5.10 -11.77 -13.45
C GLU A 60 5.65 -11.32 -14.83
N THR A 61 6.86 -10.75 -14.89
CA THR A 61 7.44 -10.23 -16.13
C THR A 61 8.32 -11.24 -16.86
N CYS A 62 9.14 -12.01 -16.14
CA CYS A 62 10.13 -12.90 -16.74
C CYS A 62 9.94 -14.37 -16.38
N GLY A 63 9.01 -14.70 -15.48
CA GLY A 63 8.73 -16.07 -15.05
C GLY A 63 9.77 -16.69 -14.11
N ILE A 64 10.84 -15.97 -13.77
CA ILE A 64 11.90 -16.48 -12.87
C ILE A 64 11.42 -16.42 -11.42
N GLU A 65 11.88 -17.38 -10.61
CA GLU A 65 11.67 -17.41 -9.16
C GLU A 65 12.13 -16.12 -8.46
N ILE A 66 11.32 -15.64 -7.52
CA ILE A 66 11.63 -14.54 -6.62
C ILE A 66 12.35 -15.13 -5.41
N GLY A 67 13.56 -14.63 -5.13
CA GLY A 67 14.38 -15.18 -4.05
C GLY A 67 13.67 -15.21 -2.69
N LEU A 68 13.82 -16.31 -1.96
CA LEU A 68 13.12 -16.57 -0.70
C LEU A 68 13.25 -15.42 0.32
N ARG A 69 14.48 -14.93 0.56
CA ARG A 69 14.74 -13.80 1.48
C ARG A 69 13.97 -12.52 1.12
N ARG A 70 13.68 -12.33 -0.18
CA ARG A 70 12.89 -11.19 -0.66
C ARG A 70 11.41 -11.38 -0.34
N LEU A 71 10.87 -12.59 -0.52
CA LEU A 71 9.49 -12.91 -0.16
C LEU A 71 9.28 -12.89 1.35
N GLU A 72 10.26 -13.33 2.15
CA GLU A 72 10.25 -13.19 3.61
C GLU A 72 10.19 -11.72 4.05
N ALA A 73 10.98 -10.85 3.40
CA ALA A 73 10.97 -9.42 3.67
C ALA A 73 9.70 -8.72 3.15
N ARG A 74 9.17 -9.17 2.01
CA ARG A 74 7.98 -8.60 1.36
C ARG A 74 7.19 -9.68 0.61
N PRO A 75 6.21 -10.32 1.28
CA PRO A 75 5.42 -11.40 0.68
C PRO A 75 4.54 -10.96 -0.49
N THR A 76 4.23 -9.67 -0.60
CA THR A 76 3.43 -9.09 -1.68
C THR A 76 4.23 -8.72 -2.93
N ALA A 77 5.48 -9.18 -3.04
CA ALA A 77 6.34 -8.88 -4.18
C ALA A 77 5.99 -9.74 -5.39
N THR A 78 5.61 -9.12 -6.50
CA THR A 78 5.25 -9.83 -7.74
C THR A 78 6.37 -9.83 -8.80
N LEU A 79 7.47 -9.11 -8.55
CA LEU A 79 8.59 -8.97 -9.46
C LEU A 79 9.92 -9.35 -8.78
N CYS A 80 10.80 -9.98 -9.56
CA CYS A 80 12.21 -10.15 -9.20
C CYS A 80 12.92 -8.79 -9.07
N ILE A 81 14.13 -8.80 -8.52
CA ILE A 81 14.91 -7.57 -8.28
C ILE A 81 15.17 -6.83 -9.59
N ASP A 82 15.68 -7.54 -10.61
CA ASP A 82 16.07 -6.91 -11.89
C ASP A 82 14.88 -6.27 -12.61
N CYS A 83 13.76 -6.99 -12.74
CA CYS A 83 12.54 -6.45 -13.34
C CYS A 83 12.00 -5.26 -12.54
N LYS A 84 12.07 -5.32 -11.21
CA LYS A 84 11.62 -4.20 -10.37
C LYS A 84 12.51 -2.98 -10.51
N THR A 85 13.83 -3.15 -10.58
CA THR A 85 14.79 -2.06 -10.79
C THR A 85 14.58 -1.41 -12.16
N LEU A 86 14.39 -2.20 -13.21
CA LEU A 86 14.08 -1.68 -14.55
C LEU A 86 12.76 -0.89 -14.58
N ALA A 87 11.73 -1.38 -13.90
CA ALA A 87 10.46 -0.67 -13.79
C ALA A 87 10.62 0.69 -13.08
N GLU A 88 11.40 0.76 -12.00
CA GLU A 88 11.67 2.00 -11.27
C GLU A 88 12.50 3.00 -12.09
N ILE A 89 13.46 2.53 -12.90
CA ILE A 89 14.21 3.40 -13.82
C ILE A 89 13.26 4.01 -14.87
N LYS A 90 12.39 3.19 -15.48
CA LYS A 90 11.40 3.66 -16.46
C LYS A 90 10.41 4.65 -15.84
N GLU A 91 9.94 4.40 -14.62
CA GLU A 91 9.05 5.30 -13.90
C GLU A 91 9.70 6.67 -13.66
N LYS A 92 10.99 6.70 -13.28
CA LYS A 92 11.74 7.95 -13.13
C LYS A 92 11.94 8.71 -14.44
N GLN A 93 12.14 8.00 -15.55
CA GLN A 93 12.30 8.62 -16.87
C GLN A 93 10.99 9.18 -17.42
N ASN A 94 9.86 8.52 -17.14
CA ASN A 94 8.53 8.93 -17.63
C ASN A 94 7.89 10.03 -16.78
N ASN A 95 8.20 10.10 -15.49
CA ASN A 95 7.66 11.09 -14.56
C ASN A 95 8.60 12.30 -14.37
N GLY A 96 9.70 12.37 -15.14
CA GLY A 96 10.64 13.48 -15.17
C GLY A 96 10.24 14.57 -16.16
#